data_AF-A0AAW1F599-F1
#
_entry.id   AF-A0AAW1F599-F1
#
_cell.length_a   1.000
_cell.length_b   1.000
_cell.length_c   1.000
_cell.angle_alpha   90.00
_cell.angle_beta   90.00
_cell.angle_gamma   90.00
#
_symmetry.space_group_name_H-M   'P 1'
#
loop_
_entity.id
_entity.type
_entity.pdbx_description
1 polymer ?
#
loop_
_entity_poly.entity_id
_entity_poly.type
_entity_poly.pdbx_seq_one_letter_code
_entity_poly.pdbx_strand_id
1 'polypeptide(L)'
;MVTSALNNKSPAGPDPTEGTENVKTLKHFPPYGAMNSSAETCPTCRGTGRIPRGHEDQLVAVIPCNDVRLKPRRTTMYVCFSMVLCLLLCCLILFFLFPRSVTLTPVSVLSVMVYFSPGSVDMRVTNLINISNQNFVPVQIIELNVQGLVLRAIVGTTKITNMTTIPSCSQKSDTIQIDLSITDKGLNEYCKSRSIKIHTLFLELQMTMNISFLSHTEQLSLDTFEYIDCGANSTIPHPVR
;
A
#
# COMPACT_ATOMS: atom_id res chain seq x y z
N MET A 1 61.04 26.42 41.37
CA MET A 1 62.46 26.74 41.11
C MET A 1 63.04 25.57 40.34
N VAL A 2 63.55 25.88 39.13
CA VAL A 2 64.36 25.03 38.23
C VAL A 2 63.67 23.84 37.52
N THR A 3 63.28 24.16 36.28
CA THR A 3 63.26 23.35 35.06
C THR A 3 64.56 22.64 34.73
N SER A 4 64.50 21.44 34.14
CA SER A 4 65.19 21.14 32.86
C SER A 4 64.75 19.79 32.28
N ALA A 5 64.21 19.87 31.06
CA ALA A 5 63.88 18.77 30.16
C ALA A 5 64.91 18.68 29.01
N LEU A 6 64.74 17.65 28.15
CA LEU A 6 65.40 17.29 26.86
C LEU A 6 66.42 16.15 27.01
N ASN A 7 66.17 14.89 26.62
CA ASN A 7 65.58 14.25 25.42
C ASN A 7 66.53 14.18 24.20
N ASN A 8 66.89 12.96 23.79
CA ASN A 8 67.24 12.53 22.42
C ASN A 8 67.25 10.99 22.41
N LYS A 9 66.17 10.33 21.95
CA LYS A 9 65.81 9.94 20.56
C LYS A 9 66.44 8.60 20.12
N SER A 10 65.52 7.65 19.95
CA SER A 10 65.58 6.22 19.54
C SER A 10 66.02 6.01 18.07
N PRO A 11 66.23 4.77 17.54
CA PRO A 11 65.07 3.95 17.09
C PRO A 11 65.21 2.39 17.10
N ALA A 12 64.07 1.75 16.81
CA ALA A 12 63.77 0.35 16.41
C ALA A 12 63.37 -0.62 17.55
N GLY A 13 62.19 -1.26 17.58
CA GLY A 13 61.00 -1.30 16.70
C GLY A 13 59.78 -1.83 17.48
N PRO A 14 58.54 -1.77 16.94
CA PRO A 14 57.31 -1.94 17.74
C PRO A 14 56.82 -3.39 17.83
N ASP A 15 56.41 -3.77 19.05
CA ASP A 15 55.65 -4.98 19.39
C ASP A 15 54.14 -4.61 19.47
N PRO A 16 53.24 -5.20 18.66
CA PRO A 16 51.84 -4.83 18.66
C PRO A 16 50.99 -5.92 19.34
N THR A 17 50.44 -5.67 20.53
CA THR A 17 49.18 -6.29 20.95
C THR A 17 48.52 -5.50 22.08
N GLU A 18 47.80 -4.44 21.71
CA GLU A 18 46.73 -3.87 22.52
C GLU A 18 45.39 -4.35 21.93
N GLY A 19 44.55 -4.99 22.74
CA GLY A 19 43.18 -5.35 22.37
C GLY A 19 42.84 -6.84 22.46
N THR A 20 42.75 -7.40 23.66
CA THR A 20 41.90 -8.60 23.91
C THR A 20 41.52 -8.80 25.39
N GLU A 21 41.23 -7.72 26.11
CA GLU A 21 40.52 -7.83 27.39
C GLU A 21 39.01 -7.90 27.11
N ASN A 22 38.48 -9.05 26.71
CA ASN A 22 37.04 -9.37 26.82
C ASN A 22 36.68 -10.85 26.52
N VAL A 23 37.63 -11.80 26.62
CA VAL A 23 37.36 -13.23 26.33
C VAL A 23 37.88 -14.17 27.42
N LYS A 24 37.79 -13.79 28.70
CA LYS A 24 38.26 -14.63 29.82
C LYS A 24 37.22 -14.99 30.90
N THR A 25 35.93 -14.93 30.57
CA THR A 25 34.90 -15.44 31.48
C THR A 25 33.93 -16.40 30.80
N LEU A 26 34.43 -17.24 29.88
CA LEU A 26 33.73 -18.48 29.56
C LEU A 26 33.98 -19.43 30.73
N LYS A 27 33.03 -19.51 31.67
CA LYS A 27 33.05 -20.51 32.75
C LYS A 27 33.27 -21.88 32.12
N HIS A 28 34.46 -22.42 32.31
CA HIS A 28 34.81 -23.77 31.90
C HIS A 28 33.99 -24.72 32.78
N PHE A 29 32.93 -25.29 32.24
CA PHE A 29 32.19 -26.36 32.91
C PHE A 29 32.99 -27.65 32.76
N PRO A 30 33.32 -28.37 33.86
CA PRO A 30 34.08 -29.60 33.76
C PRO A 30 33.28 -30.65 32.98
N PRO A 31 33.95 -31.54 32.22
CA PRO A 31 33.31 -32.64 31.53
C PRO A 31 32.69 -33.60 32.55
N TYR A 32 31.37 -33.70 32.55
CA TYR A 32 30.66 -34.68 33.37
C TYR A 32 31.01 -36.10 32.90
N GLY A 33 31.60 -36.90 33.80
CA GLY A 33 31.79 -38.34 33.59
C GLY A 33 33.23 -38.85 33.45
N ALA A 34 34.26 -38.10 33.83
CA ALA A 34 35.62 -38.66 33.94
C ALA A 34 35.78 -39.39 35.29
N MET A 35 35.85 -40.72 35.24
CA MET A 35 36.09 -41.57 36.41
C MET A 35 37.59 -41.54 36.78
N ASN A 36 38.07 -40.39 37.26
CA ASN A 36 39.35 -40.30 37.96
C ASN A 36 39.07 -40.30 39.47
N SER A 37 39.98 -40.96 40.20
CA SER A 37 39.91 -41.47 41.57
C SER A 37 39.78 -40.44 42.70
N SER A 38 38.87 -39.48 42.58
CA SER A 38 38.29 -38.70 43.67
C SER A 38 36.82 -38.50 43.31
N ALA A 39 35.99 -39.47 43.71
CA ALA A 39 34.58 -39.53 43.36
C ALA A 39 33.83 -38.33 43.97
N GLU A 40 33.81 -37.21 43.24
CA GLU A 40 32.91 -36.10 43.54
C GLU A 40 31.49 -36.64 43.47
N THR A 41 30.84 -36.64 44.63
CA THR A 41 29.51 -37.18 44.81
C THR A 41 28.55 -36.36 43.94
N CYS A 42 27.74 -37.02 43.10
CA CYS A 42 26.81 -36.32 42.19
C CYS A 42 25.96 -35.30 42.97
N PRO A 43 26.00 -33.99 42.62
CA PRO A 43 25.41 -32.93 43.43
C PRO A 43 23.88 -33.07 43.57
N THR A 44 23.24 -33.69 42.59
CA THR A 44 21.78 -33.85 42.53
C THR A 44 21.26 -35.03 43.36
N CYS A 45 21.97 -36.16 43.35
CA CYS A 45 21.54 -37.36 44.08
C CYS A 45 22.38 -37.67 45.32
N ARG A 46 23.43 -36.88 45.59
CA ARG A 46 24.40 -37.03 46.69
C ARG A 46 24.87 -38.48 46.89
N GLY A 47 24.96 -39.26 45.81
CA GLY A 47 25.40 -40.66 45.85
C GLY A 47 24.34 -41.66 46.36
N THR A 48 23.12 -41.21 46.67
CA THR A 48 22.04 -42.07 47.20
C THR A 48 21.15 -42.71 46.12
N GLY A 49 21.32 -42.31 44.86
CA GLY A 49 20.51 -42.80 43.73
C GLY A 49 19.03 -42.38 43.77
N ARG A 50 18.62 -41.58 44.76
CA ARG A 50 17.25 -41.06 44.91
C ARG A 50 17.29 -39.54 45.07
N ILE A 51 16.33 -38.86 44.46
CA ILE A 51 16.22 -37.40 44.50
C ILE A 51 15.24 -37.04 45.64
N PRO A 52 15.63 -36.19 46.61
CA PRO A 52 14.76 -35.77 47.71
C PRO A 52 13.55 -34.98 47.18
N ARG A 53 12.33 -35.38 47.57
CA ARG A 53 11.05 -34.81 47.10
C ARG A 53 10.74 -33.38 47.59
N GLY A 54 11.74 -32.66 48.11
CA GLY A 54 11.64 -31.26 48.54
C GLY A 54 12.47 -30.29 47.70
N HIS A 55 13.16 -30.77 46.65
CA HIS A 55 13.98 -29.98 45.74
C HIS A 55 13.57 -30.15 44.26
N GLU A 56 12.32 -30.57 44.03
CA GLU A 56 11.79 -30.80 42.68
C GLU A 56 11.80 -29.50 41.84
N ASP A 57 11.55 -28.35 42.48
CA ASP A 57 11.54 -27.02 41.85
C ASP A 57 12.93 -26.55 41.39
N GLN A 58 14.01 -27.17 41.89
CA GLN A 58 15.40 -26.87 41.52
C GLN A 58 15.92 -27.76 40.39
N LEU A 59 15.14 -28.77 39.97
CA LEU A 59 15.45 -29.65 38.83
C LEU A 59 15.08 -28.98 37.51
N VAL A 60 15.62 -27.79 37.24
CA VAL A 60 15.54 -27.17 35.92
C VAL A 60 16.73 -27.66 35.11
N ALA A 61 16.47 -28.54 34.16
CA ALA A 61 17.48 -28.93 33.18
C ALA A 61 17.77 -27.73 32.27
N VAL A 62 18.77 -26.92 32.63
CA VAL A 62 19.26 -25.84 31.78
C VAL A 62 20.20 -26.46 30.74
N ILE A 63 19.67 -26.75 29.55
CA ILE A 63 20.49 -27.24 28.43
C ILE A 63 21.34 -26.07 27.92
N PRO A 64 22.68 -26.13 28.00
CA PRO A 64 23.52 -25.04 27.54
C PRO A 64 23.34 -24.82 26.03
N CYS A 65 23.22 -23.58 25.57
CA CYS A 65 23.12 -23.28 24.13
C CYS A 65 24.32 -23.77 23.30
N ASN A 66 25.44 -24.10 23.96
CA ASN A 66 26.66 -24.65 23.35
C ASN A 66 26.77 -26.19 23.49
N ASP A 67 25.68 -26.89 23.79
CA ASP A 67 25.67 -28.34 23.85
C ASP A 67 26.04 -28.95 22.48
N VAL A 68 27.12 -29.72 22.44
CA VAL A 68 27.69 -30.33 21.23
C VAL A 68 26.66 -31.22 20.53
N ARG A 69 25.71 -31.81 21.28
CA ARG A 69 24.63 -32.63 20.73
C ARG A 69 23.64 -31.84 19.87
N LEU A 70 23.47 -30.54 20.15
CA LEU A 70 22.56 -29.66 19.42
C LEU A 70 23.13 -29.18 18.07
N LYS A 71 24.37 -29.55 17.71
CA LYS A 71 25.10 -29.05 16.53
C LYS A 71 24.83 -27.54 16.31
N PRO A 72 25.19 -26.68 17.29
CA PRO A 72 24.72 -25.29 17.40
C PRO A 72 24.89 -24.46 16.12
N ARG A 73 25.94 -24.72 15.33
CA ARG A 73 26.18 -24.06 14.04
C ARG A 73 25.11 -24.42 12.98
N ARG A 74 24.63 -25.66 12.94
CA ARG A 74 23.59 -26.08 11.98
C ARG A 74 22.21 -25.60 12.41
N THR A 75 21.86 -25.77 13.68
CA THR A 75 20.57 -25.33 14.23
C THR A 75 20.41 -23.81 14.15
N THR A 76 21.46 -23.03 14.41
CA THR A 76 21.44 -21.56 14.23
C THR A 76 21.18 -21.16 12.77
N MET A 77 21.79 -21.84 11.80
CA MET A 77 21.55 -21.56 10.36
C MET A 77 20.11 -21.90 9.95
N TYR A 78 19.54 -23.01 10.44
CA TYR A 78 18.15 -23.38 10.16
C TYR A 78 17.16 -22.39 10.76
N VAL A 79 17.37 -21.96 12.01
CA VAL A 79 16.52 -20.97 12.67
C VAL A 79 16.62 -19.62 11.96
N CYS A 80 17.83 -19.17 11.62
CA CYS A 80 18.03 -17.92 10.87
C CYS A 80 17.36 -17.98 9.48
N PHE A 81 17.56 -19.07 8.74
CA PHE A 81 16.92 -19.28 7.45
C PHE A 81 15.39 -19.29 7.56
N SER A 82 14.84 -19.95 8.59
CA SER A 82 13.40 -19.96 8.87
C SER A 82 12.85 -18.56 9.13
N MET A 83 13.55 -17.76 9.95
CA MET A 83 13.17 -16.37 10.22
C MET A 83 13.20 -15.51 8.95
N VAL A 84 14.25 -15.61 8.15
CA VAL A 84 14.37 -14.86 6.88
C VAL A 84 13.28 -15.28 5.89
N LEU A 85 13.00 -16.58 5.76
CA LEU A 85 11.95 -17.08 4.88
C LEU A 85 10.57 -16.58 5.34
N CYS A 86 10.30 -16.60 6.63
CA CYS A 86 9.06 -16.06 7.19
C CYS A 86 8.90 -14.57 6.89
N LEU A 87 9.95 -13.76 7.14
CA LEU A 87 9.94 -12.34 6.83
C LEU A 87 9.72 -12.08 5.34
N LEU A 88 10.37 -12.85 4.45
CA LEU A 88 10.16 -12.75 3.01
C LEU A 88 8.70 -13.06 2.64
N LEU A 89 8.13 -14.14 3.16
CA LEU A 89 6.73 -14.50 2.91
C LEU A 89 5.77 -13.41 3.39
N CYS A 90 5.98 -12.87 4.61
CA CYS A 90 5.18 -11.77 5.14
C CYS A 90 5.30 -10.52 4.24
N CYS A 91 6.51 -10.15 3.81
CA CYS A 91 6.72 -9.01 2.92
C CYS A 91 6.04 -9.21 1.56
N LEU A 92 6.09 -10.41 0.99
CA LEU A 92 5.41 -10.74 -0.26
C LEU A 92 3.89 -10.64 -0.11
N ILE A 93 3.32 -11.21 0.95
CA ILE A 93 1.88 -11.13 1.24
C ILE A 93 1.44 -9.66 1.34
N LEU A 94 2.17 -8.86 2.11
CA LEU A 94 1.89 -7.43 2.22
C LEU A 94 2.02 -6.74 0.85
N PHE A 95 3.09 -6.97 0.09
CA PHE A 95 3.27 -6.35 -1.22
C PHE A 95 2.13 -6.65 -2.22
N PHE A 96 1.61 -7.88 -2.24
CA PHE A 96 0.54 -8.28 -3.16
C PHE A 96 -0.85 -7.85 -2.68
N LEU A 97 -1.10 -7.84 -1.37
CA LEU A 97 -2.41 -7.47 -0.80
C LEU A 97 -2.56 -5.99 -0.48
N PHE A 98 -1.44 -5.24 -0.37
CA PHE A 98 -1.52 -3.82 -0.09
C PHE A 98 -2.18 -3.10 -1.27
N PRO A 99 -3.26 -2.34 -1.04
CA PRO A 99 -4.01 -1.70 -2.10
C PRO A 99 -3.13 -0.69 -2.82
N ARG A 100 -3.09 -0.81 -4.14
CA ARG A 100 -2.55 0.16 -5.08
C ARG A 100 -3.68 1.03 -5.61
N SER A 101 -3.30 2.17 -6.16
CA SER A 101 -4.24 3.16 -6.69
C SER A 101 -5.08 2.60 -7.85
N VAL A 102 -6.37 2.85 -7.78
CA VAL A 102 -7.29 2.77 -8.92
C VAL A 102 -7.56 4.20 -9.38
N THR A 103 -7.38 4.47 -10.66
CA THR A 103 -7.49 5.84 -11.19
C THR A 103 -8.62 5.93 -12.21
N LEU A 104 -9.49 6.91 -12.01
CA LEU A 104 -10.48 7.34 -12.99
C LEU A 104 -9.90 8.53 -13.77
N THR A 105 -9.84 8.41 -15.08
CA THR A 105 -9.32 9.48 -15.96
C THR A 105 -10.34 9.78 -17.06
N PRO A 106 -10.64 11.07 -17.32
CA PRO A 106 -11.45 11.44 -18.46
C PRO A 106 -10.59 11.34 -19.72
N VAL A 107 -11.13 10.76 -20.80
CA VAL A 107 -10.42 10.73 -22.09
C VAL A 107 -10.89 11.90 -22.94
N SER A 108 -12.19 11.96 -23.23
CA SER A 108 -12.80 13.06 -23.98
C SER A 108 -14.32 12.97 -24.01
N VAL A 109 -14.99 14.10 -24.20
CA VAL A 109 -16.37 14.10 -24.73
C VAL A 109 -16.36 13.55 -26.15
N LEU A 110 -17.30 12.67 -26.46
CA LEU A 110 -17.49 12.12 -27.80
C LEU A 110 -18.55 12.92 -28.57
N SER A 111 -19.66 13.26 -27.91
CA SER A 111 -20.75 13.99 -28.54
C SER A 111 -21.65 14.68 -27.53
N VAL A 112 -22.28 15.76 -27.96
CA VAL A 112 -23.36 16.45 -27.26
C VAL A 112 -24.53 16.58 -28.21
N MET A 113 -25.67 15.99 -27.85
CA MET A 113 -26.93 16.14 -28.59
C MET A 113 -27.84 17.08 -27.83
N VAL A 114 -28.46 18.04 -28.52
CA VAL A 114 -29.31 19.05 -27.90
C VAL A 114 -30.74 18.92 -28.40
N TYR A 115 -31.69 18.93 -27.48
CA TYR A 115 -33.12 18.86 -27.71
C TYR A 115 -33.80 20.10 -27.14
N PHE A 116 -34.49 20.83 -28.01
CA PHE A 116 -35.20 22.05 -27.63
C PHE A 116 -36.67 21.75 -27.31
N SER A 117 -37.03 21.85 -26.04
CA SER A 117 -38.40 21.81 -25.54
C SER A 117 -38.89 23.24 -25.28
N PRO A 118 -40.19 23.58 -25.25
CA PRO A 118 -40.63 24.95 -25.02
C PRO A 118 -40.14 25.52 -23.66
N GLY A 119 -40.15 24.71 -22.60
CA GLY A 119 -39.77 25.10 -21.24
C GLY A 119 -38.35 24.70 -20.78
N SER A 120 -37.64 23.88 -21.56
CA SER A 120 -36.30 23.38 -21.20
C SER A 120 -35.41 23.21 -22.42
N VAL A 121 -34.10 23.11 -22.18
CA VAL A 121 -33.12 22.63 -23.16
C VAL A 121 -32.49 21.38 -22.58
N ASP A 122 -32.76 20.24 -23.21
CA ASP A 122 -32.27 18.95 -22.76
C ASP A 122 -31.06 18.56 -23.60
N MET A 123 -29.98 18.13 -22.96
CA MET A 123 -28.73 17.78 -23.62
C MET A 123 -28.29 16.39 -23.20
N ARG A 124 -27.90 15.58 -24.17
CA ARG A 124 -27.29 14.27 -23.93
C ARG A 124 -25.80 14.36 -24.23
N VAL A 125 -24.99 14.30 -23.19
CA VAL A 125 -23.53 14.34 -23.30
C VAL A 125 -23.01 12.91 -23.18
N THR A 126 -22.23 12.48 -24.17
CA THR A 126 -21.53 11.19 -24.14
C THR A 126 -20.05 11.44 -23.88
N ASN A 127 -19.52 10.91 -22.78
CA ASN A 127 -18.11 11.04 -22.38
C ASN A 127 -17.43 9.66 -22.38
N LEU A 128 -16.17 9.62 -22.82
CA LEU A 128 -15.31 8.45 -22.76
C LEU A 128 -14.43 8.55 -21.51
N ILE A 129 -14.59 7.59 -20.60
CA ILE A 129 -13.74 7.49 -19.41
C ILE A 129 -12.79 6.31 -19.53
N ASN A 130 -11.62 6.42 -18.92
CA ASN A 130 -10.67 5.32 -18.77
C ASN A 130 -10.44 5.05 -17.28
N ILE A 131 -10.65 3.79 -16.90
CA ILE A 131 -10.47 3.30 -15.55
C ILE A 131 -9.26 2.37 -15.53
N SER A 132 -8.26 2.71 -14.74
CA SER A 132 -7.03 1.94 -14.62
C SER A 132 -6.94 1.30 -13.24
N ASN A 133 -6.77 -0.02 -13.22
CA ASN A 133 -6.56 -0.80 -12.02
C ASN A 133 -5.10 -1.25 -11.93
N GLN A 134 -4.33 -0.65 -11.01
CA GLN A 134 -2.96 -1.04 -10.75
C GLN A 134 -2.81 -2.13 -9.67
N ASN A 135 -3.93 -2.63 -9.12
CA ASN A 135 -3.90 -3.71 -8.15
C ASN A 135 -3.57 -5.05 -8.79
N PHE A 136 -2.97 -5.94 -8.01
CA PHE A 136 -2.78 -7.35 -8.36
C PHE A 136 -4.04 -8.20 -8.22
N VAL A 137 -5.14 -7.60 -7.73
CA VAL A 137 -6.47 -8.19 -7.59
C VAL A 137 -7.47 -7.50 -8.50
N PRO A 138 -8.51 -8.23 -8.97
CA PRO A 138 -9.59 -7.61 -9.73
C PRO A 138 -10.41 -6.69 -8.83
N VAL A 139 -10.89 -5.59 -9.42
CA VAL A 139 -11.72 -4.59 -8.74
C VAL A 139 -13.12 -4.61 -9.35
N GLN A 140 -14.15 -4.65 -8.50
CA GLN A 140 -15.53 -4.57 -8.92
C GLN A 140 -16.06 -3.15 -8.72
N ILE A 141 -16.63 -2.58 -9.78
CA ILE A 141 -17.29 -1.28 -9.72
C ILE A 141 -18.75 -1.51 -9.29
N ILE A 142 -19.11 -1.02 -8.11
CA ILE A 142 -20.46 -1.16 -7.55
C ILE A 142 -21.40 -0.16 -8.23
N GLU A 143 -21.00 1.10 -8.19
CA GLU A 143 -21.77 2.21 -8.73
C GLU A 143 -20.87 3.35 -9.18
N LEU A 144 -21.33 4.04 -10.21
CA LEU A 144 -20.76 5.26 -10.74
C LEU A 144 -21.87 6.30 -10.81
N ASN A 145 -21.68 7.41 -10.11
CA ASN A 145 -22.59 8.54 -10.10
C ASN A 145 -21.91 9.74 -10.74
N VAL A 146 -22.53 10.27 -11.78
CA VAL A 146 -22.05 11.43 -12.54
C VAL A 146 -23.07 12.54 -12.39
N GLN A 147 -22.60 13.71 -11.96
CA GLN A 147 -23.41 14.92 -11.83
C GLN A 147 -22.88 15.96 -12.82
N GLY A 148 -23.78 16.51 -13.63
CA GLY A 148 -23.46 17.61 -14.53
C GLY A 148 -23.93 18.91 -13.93
N LEU A 149 -22.98 19.80 -13.66
CA LEU A 149 -23.21 21.12 -13.09
C LEU A 149 -22.95 22.20 -14.13
N VAL A 150 -23.85 23.18 -14.20
CA VAL A 150 -23.68 24.40 -15.00
C VAL A 150 -23.86 25.58 -14.06
N LEU A 151 -22.91 26.52 -14.06
CA LEU A 151 -22.90 27.64 -13.10
C LEU A 151 -23.06 27.19 -11.63
N ARG A 152 -22.47 26.04 -11.27
CA ARG A 152 -22.58 25.38 -9.95
C ARG A 152 -23.98 24.87 -9.56
N ALA A 153 -24.96 24.95 -10.46
CA ALA A 153 -26.26 24.31 -10.28
C ALA A 153 -26.23 22.92 -10.91
N ILE A 154 -26.81 21.92 -10.23
CA ILE A 154 -26.92 20.56 -10.75
C ILE A 154 -28.03 20.55 -11.81
N VAL A 155 -27.66 20.21 -13.05
CA VAL A 155 -28.54 20.21 -14.22
C VAL A 155 -28.89 18.77 -14.67
N GLY A 156 -28.09 17.79 -14.25
CA GLY A 156 -28.39 16.39 -14.48
C GLY A 156 -27.59 15.47 -13.56
N THR A 157 -28.15 14.31 -13.28
CA THR A 157 -27.51 13.25 -12.48
C THR A 157 -27.77 11.91 -13.12
N THR A 158 -26.71 11.13 -13.34
CA THR A 158 -26.82 9.78 -13.88
C THR A 158 -26.09 8.81 -12.97
N LYS A 159 -26.80 7.77 -12.56
CA LYS A 159 -26.26 6.69 -11.74
C LYS A 159 -26.23 5.40 -12.55
N ILE A 160 -25.05 4.81 -12.68
CA ILE A 160 -24.81 3.54 -13.34
C ILE A 160 -24.43 2.53 -12.27
N THR A 161 -25.15 1.42 -12.19
CA THR A 161 -24.92 0.35 -11.20
C THR A 161 -24.49 -0.94 -11.89
N ASN A 162 -23.79 -1.82 -11.17
CA ASN A 162 -23.37 -3.14 -11.67
C ASN A 162 -22.52 -3.06 -12.95
N MET A 163 -21.48 -2.23 -12.93
CA MET A 163 -20.50 -2.20 -14.01
C MET A 163 -19.63 -3.46 -13.97
N THR A 164 -18.91 -3.72 -15.06
CA THR A 164 -18.06 -4.90 -15.20
C THR A 164 -16.85 -4.83 -14.27
N THR A 165 -16.32 -6.00 -13.89
CA THR A 165 -15.08 -6.10 -13.12
C THR A 165 -13.89 -5.73 -13.98
N ILE A 166 -12.94 -4.99 -13.38
CA ILE A 166 -11.67 -4.65 -14.03
C ILE A 166 -10.63 -5.68 -13.59
N PRO A 167 -10.00 -6.41 -14.53
CA PRO A 167 -8.93 -7.35 -14.21
C PRO A 167 -7.75 -6.69 -13.48
N SER A 168 -6.92 -7.50 -12.83
CA SER A 168 -5.70 -7.02 -12.20
C SER A 168 -4.74 -6.41 -13.22
N CYS A 169 -4.01 -5.35 -12.82
CA CYS A 169 -3.02 -4.65 -13.63
C CYS A 169 -3.50 -4.28 -15.04
N SER A 170 -4.76 -3.86 -15.18
CA SER A 170 -5.40 -3.62 -16.48
C SER A 170 -6.11 -2.28 -16.54
N GLN A 171 -6.43 -1.84 -17.75
CA GLN A 171 -7.20 -0.62 -18.00
C GLN A 171 -8.42 -0.95 -18.84
N LYS A 172 -9.52 -0.28 -18.56
CA LYS A 172 -10.76 -0.40 -19.31
C LYS A 172 -11.35 0.97 -19.58
N SER A 173 -11.63 1.24 -20.85
CA SER A 173 -12.40 2.38 -21.28
C SER A 173 -13.89 2.04 -21.38
N ASP A 174 -14.75 2.91 -20.84
CA ASP A 174 -16.20 2.82 -20.99
C ASP A 174 -16.77 4.17 -21.43
N THR A 175 -17.85 4.12 -22.19
CA THR A 175 -18.61 5.32 -22.61
C THR A 175 -19.79 5.54 -21.68
N ILE A 176 -19.89 6.73 -21.12
CA ILE A 176 -20.96 7.14 -20.23
C ILE A 176 -21.82 8.18 -20.91
N GLN A 177 -23.13 8.07 -20.73
CA GLN A 177 -24.09 9.06 -21.19
C GLN A 177 -24.72 9.73 -19.99
N ILE A 178 -24.75 11.07 -20.00
CA ILE A 178 -25.45 11.88 -19.01
C ILE A 178 -26.47 12.76 -19.73
N ASP A 179 -27.70 12.73 -19.22
CA ASP A 179 -28.77 13.62 -19.65
C ASP A 179 -28.83 14.83 -18.71
N LEU A 180 -28.73 16.03 -19.29
CA LEU A 180 -28.77 17.33 -18.61
C LEU A 180 -30.05 18.04 -19.02
N SER A 181 -30.80 18.59 -18.07
CA SER A 181 -32.02 19.37 -18.36
C SER A 181 -31.93 20.79 -17.81
N ILE A 182 -31.73 21.76 -18.71
CA ILE A 182 -31.69 23.18 -18.36
C ILE A 182 -33.12 23.71 -18.29
N THR A 183 -33.57 24.04 -17.09
CA THR A 183 -34.88 24.64 -16.82
C THR A 183 -34.80 26.11 -16.38
N ASP A 184 -33.60 26.60 -16.08
CA ASP A 184 -33.38 28.01 -15.73
C ASP A 184 -33.77 28.91 -16.91
N LYS A 185 -34.56 29.95 -16.64
CA LYS A 185 -35.10 30.83 -17.69
C LYS A 185 -34.00 31.56 -18.45
N GLY A 186 -32.96 32.04 -17.76
CA GLY A 186 -31.89 32.80 -18.38
C GLY A 186 -31.03 31.93 -19.29
N LEU A 187 -30.63 30.75 -18.82
CA LEU A 187 -29.88 29.79 -19.63
C LEU A 187 -30.70 29.24 -20.80
N ASN A 188 -31.99 28.97 -20.59
CA ASN A 188 -32.90 28.50 -21.61
C ASN A 188 -33.08 29.54 -22.74
N GLU A 189 -33.30 30.81 -22.38
CA GLU A 189 -33.36 31.91 -23.35
C GLU A 189 -32.02 32.12 -24.07
N TYR A 190 -30.90 32.02 -23.35
CA TYR A 190 -29.56 32.08 -23.94
C TYR A 190 -29.40 31.01 -25.01
N CYS A 191 -29.57 29.72 -24.69
CA CYS A 191 -29.38 28.61 -25.61
C CYS A 191 -30.30 28.65 -26.85
N LYS A 192 -31.50 29.26 -26.73
CA LYS A 192 -32.44 29.42 -27.84
C LYS A 192 -32.32 30.75 -28.59
N SER A 193 -31.49 31.66 -28.10
CA SER A 193 -31.39 33.01 -28.64
C SER A 193 -30.87 32.99 -30.07
N ARG A 194 -31.61 33.62 -31.00
CA ARG A 194 -31.16 33.81 -32.40
C ARG A 194 -30.19 34.98 -32.56
N SER A 195 -30.14 35.88 -31.57
CA SER A 195 -29.27 37.06 -31.60
C SER A 195 -27.82 36.70 -31.33
N ILE A 196 -27.60 35.64 -30.55
CA ILE A 196 -26.29 35.13 -30.19
C ILE A 196 -25.97 33.96 -31.12
N LYS A 197 -24.81 33.98 -31.77
CA LYS A 197 -24.39 32.89 -32.69
C LYS A 197 -23.63 31.76 -31.98
N ILE A 198 -23.17 31.99 -30.76
CA ILE A 198 -22.30 31.07 -30.01
C ILE A 198 -22.95 30.83 -28.65
N HIS A 199 -23.31 29.57 -28.37
CA HIS A 199 -24.06 29.19 -27.17
C HIS A 199 -23.23 28.26 -26.27
N THR A 200 -22.02 28.69 -25.93
CA THR A 200 -21.12 27.88 -25.10
C THR A 200 -21.52 27.93 -23.63
N LEU A 201 -21.59 26.77 -22.99
CA LEU A 201 -21.76 26.58 -21.55
C LEU A 201 -20.51 25.93 -20.96
N PHE A 202 -20.22 26.30 -19.72
CA PHE A 202 -19.19 25.63 -18.92
C PHE A 202 -19.84 24.51 -18.11
N LEU A 203 -19.53 23.27 -18.47
CA LEU A 203 -20.02 22.06 -17.82
C LEU A 203 -18.94 21.54 -16.88
N GLU A 204 -19.31 21.37 -15.61
CA GLU A 204 -18.53 20.66 -14.61
C GLU A 204 -19.15 19.27 -14.43
N LEU A 205 -18.40 18.22 -14.73
CA LEU A 205 -18.78 16.84 -14.50
C LEU A 205 -18.12 16.35 -13.23
N GLN A 206 -18.92 16.15 -12.18
CA GLN A 206 -18.47 15.54 -10.93
C GLN A 206 -18.79 14.05 -10.97
N MET A 207 -17.75 13.23 -11.02
CA MET A 207 -17.86 11.77 -11.08
C MET A 207 -17.46 11.19 -9.73
N THR A 208 -18.28 10.29 -9.20
CA THR A 208 -18.02 9.55 -7.97
C THR A 208 -18.23 8.07 -8.22
N MET A 209 -17.21 7.27 -7.99
CA MET A 209 -17.19 5.84 -8.27
C MET A 209 -16.93 5.07 -6.99
N ASN A 210 -17.83 4.17 -6.64
CA ASN A 210 -17.65 3.24 -5.53
C ASN A 210 -17.15 1.91 -6.08
N ILE A 211 -15.95 1.53 -5.63
CA ILE A 211 -15.30 0.29 -6.00
C ILE A 211 -15.21 -0.64 -4.80
N SER A 212 -15.12 -1.94 -5.08
CA SER A 212 -14.88 -2.96 -4.08
C SER A 212 -13.77 -3.93 -4.51
N PHE A 213 -12.92 -4.28 -3.55
CA PHE A 213 -11.84 -5.24 -3.70
C PHE A 213 -11.52 -5.83 -2.33
N LEU A 214 -11.21 -7.12 -2.24
CA LEU A 214 -10.82 -7.79 -0.98
C LEU A 214 -11.76 -7.49 0.23
N SER A 215 -13.07 -7.41 -0.01
CA SER A 215 -14.08 -7.03 1.01
C SER A 215 -13.94 -5.60 1.58
N HIS A 216 -13.09 -4.76 0.98
CA HIS A 216 -13.00 -3.34 1.22
C HIS A 216 -13.75 -2.58 0.12
N THR A 217 -14.39 -1.47 0.50
CA THR A 217 -15.04 -0.55 -0.43
C THR A 217 -14.38 0.80 -0.34
N GLU A 218 -14.06 1.39 -1.49
CA GLU A 218 -13.41 2.69 -1.59
C GLU A 218 -14.22 3.58 -2.54
N GLN A 219 -14.28 4.87 -2.22
CA GLN A 219 -14.91 5.88 -3.06
C GLN A 219 -13.83 6.71 -3.74
N LEU A 220 -13.91 6.80 -5.07
CA LEU A 220 -13.07 7.64 -5.91
C LEU A 220 -13.90 8.79 -6.46
N SER A 221 -13.37 10.01 -6.43
CA SER A 221 -14.01 11.19 -6.97
C SER A 221 -13.12 11.90 -7.97
N LEU A 222 -13.69 12.38 -9.06
CA LEU A 222 -13.01 13.10 -10.12
C LEU A 222 -13.93 14.20 -10.64
N ASP A 223 -13.40 15.42 -10.73
CA ASP A 223 -14.10 16.55 -11.32
C ASP A 223 -13.42 16.96 -12.64
N THR A 224 -14.21 17.13 -13.68
CA THR A 224 -13.71 17.47 -15.02
C THR A 224 -14.51 18.62 -15.61
N PHE A 225 -13.83 19.47 -16.37
CA PHE A 225 -14.42 20.72 -16.87
C PHE A 225 -14.37 20.76 -18.39
N GLU A 226 -15.51 21.01 -19.00
CA GLU A 226 -15.67 20.94 -20.46
C GLU A 226 -16.55 22.10 -20.95
N TYR A 227 -16.22 22.60 -22.14
CA TYR A 227 -17.05 23.57 -22.83
C TYR A 227 -17.98 22.83 -23.80
N ILE A 228 -19.27 23.01 -23.63
CA ILE A 228 -20.29 22.41 -24.51
C ILE A 228 -21.10 23.50 -25.20
N ASP A 229 -21.63 23.20 -26.38
CA ASP A 229 -22.53 24.12 -27.11
C ASP A 229 -23.98 23.65 -26.94
N CYS A 230 -24.84 24.55 -26.44
CA CYS A 230 -26.27 24.29 -26.25
C CYS A 230 -27.17 24.86 -27.36
N GLY A 231 -26.60 25.49 -28.40
CA GLY A 231 -27.36 26.14 -29.47
C GLY A 231 -27.49 25.28 -30.74
N ALA A 232 -26.61 24.31 -30.93
CA ALA A 232 -26.60 23.43 -32.09
C ALA A 232 -27.11 22.02 -31.75
N ASN A 233 -27.90 21.41 -32.65
CA ASN A 233 -28.54 20.10 -32.43
C ASN A 233 -27.55 18.96 -32.14
N SER A 234 -26.33 19.03 -32.67
CA SER A 234 -25.27 18.05 -32.43
C SER A 234 -23.92 18.75 -32.50
N THR A 235 -23.10 18.57 -31.47
CA THR A 235 -21.71 19.01 -31.48
C THR A 235 -20.76 17.85 -31.15
N ILE A 236 -19.70 17.76 -31.94
CA ILE A 236 -18.56 16.89 -31.65
C ILE A 236 -17.46 17.82 -31.17
N PRO A 237 -17.01 17.69 -29.91
CA PRO A 237 -15.95 18.54 -29.41
C PRO A 237 -14.65 18.21 -30.14
N HIS A 238 -13.88 19.25 -30.43
CA HIS A 238 -12.55 19.07 -30.99
C HIS A 238 -11.63 18.52 -29.90
N PRO A 239 -10.91 17.41 -30.15
CA PRO A 239 -9.99 16.86 -29.17
C PRO A 239 -8.95 17.91 -28.80
N VAL A 240 -8.79 18.17 -27.50
CA VAL A 240 -7.73 19.01 -26.97
C VAL A 240 -6.43 18.23 -27.17
N ARG A 241 -5.58 18.72 -28.06
CA ARG A 241 -4.28 18.11 -28.40
C ARG A 241 -3.21 18.45 -27.37
#